data_AF-A0A8J6E9P2-F1
#
_entry.id   AF-A0A8J6E9P2-F1
#
_cell.length_a   1.000
_cell.length_b   1.000
_cell.length_c   1.000
_cell.angle_alpha   90.00
_cell.angle_beta   90.00
_cell.angle_gamma   90.00
#
_symmetry.space_group_name_H-M   'P 1'
#
loop_
_entity.id
_entity.type
_entity.pdbx_description
1 polymer ?
#
loop_
_entity_poly.entity_id
_entity_poly.type
_entity_poly.pdbx_seq_one_letter_code
_entity_poly.pdbx_strand_id
1 'polypeptide(L)'
;DRDADLVTADDSGLLCVWKSGEDFRLVTKISAYGVTCSSVKLWDGVIAAAFGTGQIRLYDASTGAISAELDSHARWIYALDIAPESGRLLSGAEDSFVQIWKLARCEESGLIEVEHRHSECVTDTQICGARFCDPQGSSFAVTGYDLNEIIRYVQL
;
A
#
# COMPACT_ATOMS: atom_id res chain seq x y z
N ASP A 1 7.84 15.07 16.48
CA ASP A 1 8.49 14.99 15.17
C ASP A 1 8.48 13.57 14.66
N ARG A 2 7.66 13.30 13.65
CA ARG A 2 7.78 12.06 12.87
C ARG A 2 8.92 12.32 11.90
N ASP A 3 10.06 11.68 12.13
CA ASP A 3 11.31 11.99 11.44
C ASP A 3 11.36 11.53 9.98
N ALA A 4 10.33 10.84 9.49
CA ALA A 4 10.24 10.36 8.12
C ALA A 4 8.91 10.74 7.47
N ASP A 5 8.96 11.12 6.20
CA ASP A 5 7.82 11.55 5.38
C ASP A 5 7.80 10.91 3.98
N LEU A 6 8.86 10.18 3.62
CA LEU A 6 8.99 9.52 2.33
C LEU A 6 9.53 8.09 2.51
N VAL A 7 9.06 7.19 1.66
CA VAL A 7 9.54 5.80 1.58
C VAL A 7 9.74 5.42 0.12
N THR A 8 10.80 4.68 -0.14
CA THR A 8 11.09 4.07 -1.45
C THR A 8 11.37 2.59 -1.27
N ALA A 9 11.27 1.83 -2.36
CA ALA A 9 11.53 0.41 -2.38
C ALA A 9 12.31 0.03 -3.64
N ASP A 10 12.95 -1.13 -3.63
CA ASP A 10 13.60 -1.72 -4.81
C ASP A 10 13.16 -3.16 -5.07
N ASP A 11 13.67 -3.72 -6.18
CA ASP A 11 13.32 -5.07 -6.64
C ASP A 11 13.86 -6.19 -5.74
N SER A 12 14.78 -5.88 -4.83
CA SER A 12 15.26 -6.82 -3.81
C SER A 12 14.40 -6.83 -2.55
N GLY A 13 13.41 -5.94 -2.47
CA GLY A 13 12.58 -5.75 -1.28
C GLY A 13 13.25 -4.88 -0.22
N LEU A 14 14.29 -4.11 -0.57
CA LEU A 14 14.85 -3.14 0.36
C LEU A 14 13.95 -1.90 0.39
N LEU A 15 13.45 -1.56 1.58
CA LEU A 15 12.73 -0.32 1.81
C LEU A 15 13.69 0.72 2.39
N CYS A 16 13.69 1.92 1.82
CA CYS A 16 14.45 3.04 2.35
C CYS A 16 13.47 4.10 2.87
N VAL A 17 13.71 4.57 4.09
CA VAL A 17 12.88 5.56 4.77
C VAL A 17 13.66 6.87 4.79
N TRP A 18 12.99 7.96 4.41
CA TRP A 18 13.62 9.24 4.17
C TRP A 18 12.91 10.38 4.89
N LYS A 19 13.67 11.43 5.16
CA LYS A 19 13.18 12.74 5.54
C LYS A 19 13.40 13.69 4.37
N SER A 20 12.33 14.30 3.87
CA SER A 20 12.39 15.35 2.85
C SER A 20 12.73 16.71 3.47
N GLY A 21 13.38 17.56 2.69
CA GLY A 21 13.91 18.86 3.09
C GLY A 21 14.54 19.56 1.88
N GLU A 22 15.54 20.42 2.09
CA GLU A 22 16.38 20.91 0.99
C GLU A 22 17.11 19.76 0.30
N ASP A 23 17.59 18.80 1.10
CA ASP A 23 18.14 17.52 0.66
C ASP A 23 17.34 16.37 1.27
N PHE A 24 17.29 15.23 0.55
CA PHE A 24 16.72 13.99 1.09
C PHE A 24 17.72 13.30 2.01
N ARG A 25 17.33 13.10 3.27
CA ARG A 25 18.14 12.37 4.24
C ARG A 25 17.61 10.96 4.42
N LEU A 26 18.46 9.96 4.20
CA LEU A 26 18.15 8.58 4.56
C LEU A 26 18.09 8.45 6.09
N VAL A 27 16.96 7.98 6.59
CA VAL A 27 16.71 7.75 8.03
C VAL A 27 17.06 6.31 8.39
N THR A 28 16.51 5.35 7.67
CA THR A 28 16.76 3.92 7.91
C THR A 28 16.53 3.07 6.66
N LYS A 29 16.99 1.82 6.73
CA LYS A 29 16.77 0.78 5.72
C LYS A 29 16.11 -0.43 6.37
N ILE A 30 15.08 -0.96 5.73
CA ILE A 30 14.33 -2.13 6.20
C ILE A 30 14.43 -3.19 5.11
N SER A 31 14.97 -4.37 5.44
CA SER A 31 15.09 -5.47 4.48
C SER A 31 13.84 -6.34 4.53
N ALA A 32 13.08 -6.42 3.44
CA ALA A 32 11.89 -7.26 3.33
C ALA A 32 12.19 -8.66 2.76
N TYR A 33 13.33 -9.24 3.14
CA TYR A 33 13.68 -10.65 2.90
C TYR A 33 13.81 -11.10 1.43
N GLY A 34 14.28 -10.23 0.53
CA GLY A 34 14.67 -10.65 -0.83
C GLY A 34 13.49 -10.88 -1.79
N VAL A 35 12.28 -10.43 -1.44
CA VAL A 35 11.10 -10.48 -2.30
C VAL A 35 10.89 -9.12 -2.94
N THR A 36 10.66 -9.09 -4.25
CA THR A 36 10.42 -7.85 -5.00
C THR A 36 9.26 -7.05 -4.42
N CYS A 37 9.56 -5.80 -4.03
CA CYS A 37 8.57 -4.84 -3.57
C CYS A 37 8.18 -3.94 -4.73
N SER A 38 6.99 -4.15 -5.27
CA SER A 38 6.50 -3.46 -6.47
C SER A 38 5.91 -2.09 -6.16
N SER A 39 5.41 -1.87 -4.96
CA SER A 39 4.81 -0.61 -4.56
C SER A 39 4.91 -0.38 -3.07
N VAL A 40 5.12 0.88 -2.67
CA VAL A 40 5.24 1.26 -1.27
C VAL A 40 4.52 2.59 -1.00
N LYS A 41 3.96 2.72 0.21
CA LYS A 41 3.27 3.92 0.72
C LYS A 41 3.62 4.14 2.19
N LEU A 42 3.69 5.40 2.60
CA LEU A 42 3.82 5.81 4.00
C LEU A 42 2.52 6.49 4.42
N TRP A 43 1.97 6.07 5.54
CA TRP A 43 0.77 6.65 6.13
C TRP A 43 0.89 6.66 7.65
N ASP A 44 0.82 7.83 8.27
CA ASP A 44 0.80 7.98 9.73
C ASP A 44 1.98 7.29 10.48
N GLY A 45 3.14 7.15 9.82
CA GLY A 45 4.29 6.42 10.37
C GLY A 45 4.24 4.90 10.16
N VAL A 46 3.30 4.41 9.35
CA VAL A 46 3.18 3.03 8.89
C VAL A 46 3.60 2.95 7.43
N ILE A 47 4.50 2.03 7.10
CA ILE A 47 4.88 1.73 5.73
C ILE A 47 4.05 0.54 5.27
N ALA A 48 3.28 0.70 4.20
CA ALA A 48 2.67 -0.41 3.49
C ALA A 48 3.53 -0.75 2.27
N ALA A 49 4.02 -1.99 2.21
CA ALA A 49 4.81 -2.51 1.10
C ALA A 49 4.09 -3.69 0.46
N ALA A 50 3.94 -3.63 -0.85
CA ALA A 50 3.29 -4.65 -1.67
C ALA A 50 4.35 -5.48 -2.41
N PHE A 51 4.18 -6.80 -2.40
CA PHE A 51 5.18 -7.73 -2.91
C PHE A 51 4.68 -8.51 -4.12
N GLY A 52 5.62 -8.98 -4.94
CA GLY A 52 5.34 -9.83 -6.11
C GLY A 52 4.71 -11.19 -5.76
N THR A 53 4.72 -11.58 -4.48
CA THR A 53 4.05 -12.79 -3.97
C THR A 53 2.54 -12.61 -3.78
N GLY A 54 2.01 -11.39 -3.88
CA GLY A 54 0.61 -11.10 -3.53
C GLY A 54 0.40 -10.71 -2.07
N GLN A 55 1.47 -10.69 -1.26
CA GLN A 55 1.41 -10.27 0.13
C GLN A 55 1.59 -8.76 0.25
N ILE A 56 0.92 -8.15 1.24
CA ILE A 56 1.22 -6.80 1.72
C ILE A 56 1.79 -6.94 3.13
N ARG A 57 2.89 -6.24 3.42
CA ARG A 57 3.42 -6.14 4.78
C ARG A 57 3.37 -4.70 5.25
N LEU A 58 2.94 -4.52 6.50
CA LEU A 58 2.93 -3.25 7.19
C LEU A 58 4.11 -3.20 8.16
N TYR A 59 4.87 -2.12 8.10
CA TYR A 59 6.01 -1.88 8.99
C TYR A 59 5.79 -0.59 9.77
N ASP A 60 6.25 -0.56 11.02
CA ASP A 60 6.44 0.70 11.72
C ASP A 60 7.66 1.44 11.13
N ALA A 61 7.47 2.67 10.66
CA ALA A 61 8.50 3.43 9.96
C ALA A 61 9.67 3.85 10.86
N SER A 62 9.47 3.87 12.18
CA SER A 62 10.50 4.29 13.15
C SER A 62 11.39 3.13 13.59
N THR A 63 10.80 1.96 13.80
CA THR A 63 11.50 0.77 14.31
C THR A 63 11.88 -0.21 13.20
N GLY A 64 11.19 -0.17 12.06
CA GLY A 64 11.29 -1.16 10.99
C GLY A 64 10.67 -2.51 11.34
N ALA A 65 9.97 -2.63 12.47
CA ALA A 65 9.30 -3.85 12.88
C ALA A 65 8.07 -4.11 11.99
N ILE A 66 7.80 -5.39 11.71
CA ILE A 66 6.56 -5.80 11.03
C ILE A 66 5.40 -5.69 12.01
N SER A 67 4.39 -4.91 11.63
CA SER A 67 3.15 -4.70 12.39
C SER A 67 2.06 -5.68 11.96
N ALA A 68 1.98 -5.99 10.66
CA ALA A 68 1.01 -6.93 10.12
C ALA A 68 1.47 -7.48 8.75
N GLU A 69 0.99 -8.68 8.42
CA GLU A 69 1.12 -9.28 7.09
C GLU A 69 -0.28 -9.66 6.57
N LEU A 70 -0.56 -9.31 5.32
CA LEU A 70 -1.85 -9.49 4.67
C LEU A 70 -1.66 -10.36 3.42
N ASP A 71 -2.29 -11.53 3.42
CA ASP A 71 -2.38 -12.39 2.23
C ASP A 71 -3.48 -11.84 1.31
N SER A 72 -3.16 -10.74 0.62
CA SER A 72 -4.15 -9.93 -0.09
C SER A 72 -4.47 -10.46 -1.48
N HIS A 73 -3.50 -10.99 -2.22
CA HIS A 73 -3.68 -11.36 -3.62
C HIS A 73 -3.03 -12.71 -3.92
N ALA A 74 -3.55 -13.42 -4.92
CA ALA A 74 -2.98 -14.68 -5.38
C ALA A 74 -1.80 -14.49 -6.35
N ARG A 75 -1.58 -13.25 -6.80
CA ARG A 75 -0.61 -12.86 -7.82
C ARG A 75 0.03 -11.51 -7.50
N TRP A 76 0.93 -11.09 -8.38
CA TRP A 76 1.73 -9.88 -8.25
C TRP A 76 0.86 -8.64 -8.05
N ILE A 77 1.12 -7.87 -6.98
CA ILE A 77 0.45 -6.60 -6.73
C ILE A 77 1.14 -5.52 -7.54
N TYR A 78 0.43 -4.81 -8.41
CA TYR A 78 1.02 -3.74 -9.22
C TYR A 78 0.77 -2.35 -8.64
N ALA A 79 -0.31 -2.18 -7.90
CA ALA A 79 -0.71 -0.88 -7.38
C ALA A 79 -1.05 -0.95 -5.89
N LEU A 80 -0.57 0.06 -5.17
CA LEU A 80 -0.86 0.30 -3.77
C LEU A 80 -1.13 1.78 -3.55
N ASP A 81 -2.19 2.11 -2.83
CA ASP A 81 -2.52 3.47 -2.45
C ASP A 81 -3.13 3.55 -1.05
N ILE A 82 -2.99 4.69 -0.37
CA ILE A 82 -3.60 4.91 0.95
C ILE A 82 -4.34 6.24 0.94
N ALA A 83 -5.62 6.22 1.30
CA ALA A 83 -6.40 7.41 1.55
C ALA A 83 -5.96 8.03 2.88
N PRO A 84 -5.34 9.23 2.88
CA PRO A 84 -4.65 9.75 4.07
C PRO A 84 -5.59 10.08 5.23
N GLU A 85 -6.82 10.54 4.98
CA GLU A 85 -7.75 10.94 6.05
C GLU A 85 -8.47 9.75 6.67
N SER A 86 -8.68 8.68 5.89
CA SER A 86 -9.43 7.52 6.36
C SER A 86 -8.56 6.31 6.64
N GLY A 87 -7.26 6.30 6.30
CA GLY A 87 -6.43 5.11 6.44
C GLY A 87 -6.95 3.91 5.64
N ARG A 88 -7.73 4.14 4.57
CA ARG A 88 -8.11 3.04 3.66
C ARG A 88 -6.91 2.71 2.81
N LEU A 89 -6.54 1.44 2.76
CA LEU A 89 -5.48 0.89 1.94
C LEU A 89 -6.13 0.20 0.74
N LEU A 90 -5.67 0.54 -0.47
CA LEU A 90 -6.11 -0.01 -1.74
C LEU A 90 -4.97 -0.81 -2.36
N SER A 91 -5.25 -2.03 -2.80
CA SER A 91 -4.32 -2.84 -3.59
C SER A 91 -4.99 -3.35 -4.85
N GLY A 92 -4.24 -3.38 -5.95
CA GLY A 92 -4.67 -3.94 -7.23
C GLY A 92 -3.60 -4.83 -7.83
N ALA A 93 -4.00 -5.99 -8.35
CA ALA A 93 -3.07 -7.05 -8.73
C ALA A 93 -3.39 -7.72 -10.08
N GLU A 94 -2.44 -8.55 -10.53
CA GLU A 94 -2.55 -9.39 -11.73
C GLU A 94 -3.71 -10.39 -11.66
N ASP A 95 -4.19 -10.74 -10.46
CA ASP A 95 -5.31 -11.66 -10.26
C ASP A 95 -6.68 -11.05 -10.59
N SER A 96 -6.71 -9.83 -11.15
CA SER A 96 -7.91 -9.08 -11.51
C SER A 96 -8.72 -8.55 -10.33
N PHE A 97 -8.23 -8.68 -9.10
CA PHE A 97 -8.91 -8.16 -7.91
C PHE A 97 -8.32 -6.84 -7.44
N VAL A 98 -9.22 -5.98 -6.98
CA VAL A 98 -8.90 -4.87 -6.09
C VAL A 98 -9.33 -5.26 -4.68
N GLN A 99 -8.45 -5.04 -3.70
CA GLN A 99 -8.80 -5.19 -2.29
C GLN A 99 -8.67 -3.88 -1.54
N ILE A 100 -9.59 -3.67 -0.59
CA ILE A 100 -9.61 -2.50 0.27
C ILE A 100 -9.61 -2.95 1.72
N TRP A 101 -8.69 -2.36 2.47
CA TRP A 101 -8.50 -2.58 3.89
C TRP A 101 -8.66 -1.26 4.64
N LYS A 102 -9.05 -1.32 5.91
CA LYS A 102 -9.02 -0.19 6.83
C LYS A 102 -7.86 -0.38 7.79
N LEU A 103 -6.97 0.61 7.84
CA LEU A 103 -5.91 0.72 8.83
C LEU A 103 -6.40 1.62 9.96
N ALA A 104 -6.28 1.15 11.19
CA ALA A 104 -6.58 1.93 12.39
C ALA A 104 -5.47 1.74 13.41
N ARG A 105 -5.08 2.81 14.11
CA ARG A 105 -4.16 2.72 15.23
C ARG A 105 -4.97 2.55 16.50
N CYS A 106 -4.71 1.47 17.23
CA CYS A 106 -5.30 1.25 18.53
C CYS A 106 -4.69 2.24 19.54
N GLU A 107 -5.50 3.07 20.19
CA GLU A 107 -5.01 4.07 21.15
C GLU A 107 -4.37 3.43 22.39
N GLU A 108 -4.87 2.27 22.82
CA GLU A 108 -4.40 1.59 24.04
C GLU A 108 -3.08 0.86 23.83
N SER A 109 -2.92 0.18 22.69
CA SER A 109 -1.74 -0.66 22.41
C SER A 109 -0.72 0.02 21.49
N GLY A 110 -1.12 1.05 20.75
CA GLY A 110 -0.30 1.69 19.70
C GLY A 110 -0.10 0.83 18.45
N LEU A 111 -0.65 -0.39 18.41
CA LEU A 111 -0.56 -1.30 17.28
C LEU A 111 -1.50 -0.89 16.15
N ILE A 112 -1.19 -1.36 14.94
CA ILE A 112 -2.06 -1.19 13.76
C ILE A 112 -3.01 -2.38 13.67
N GLU A 113 -4.29 -2.07 13.74
CA GLU A 113 -5.37 -2.97 13.41
C GLU A 113 -5.68 -2.86 11.92
N VAL A 114 -5.90 -4.01 11.29
CA VAL A 114 -6.21 -4.11 9.86
C VAL A 114 -7.50 -4.88 9.70
N GLU A 115 -8.46 -4.27 9.01
CA GLU A 115 -9.76 -4.87 8.72
C GLU A 115 -9.97 -4.95 7.20
N HIS A 116 -10.33 -6.12 6.68
CA HIS A 116 -10.76 -6.25 5.29
C HIS A 116 -12.13 -5.59 5.12
N ARG A 117 -12.29 -4.74 4.09
CA ARG A 117 -13.53 -3.98 3.86
C ARG A 117 -14.26 -4.40 2.61
N HIS A 118 -13.52 -4.58 1.52
CA HIS A 118 -14.12 -4.84 0.21
C HIS A 118 -13.13 -5.55 -0.71
N SER A 119 -13.69 -6.41 -1.57
CA SER A 119 -12.98 -6.97 -2.71
C SER A 119 -13.83 -6.77 -3.96
N GLU A 120 -13.24 -6.23 -5.01
CA GLU A 120 -13.88 -6.01 -6.30
C GLU A 120 -13.14 -6.80 -7.37
N CYS A 121 -13.87 -7.55 -8.21
CA CYS A 121 -13.30 -8.20 -9.38
C CYS A 121 -13.46 -7.28 -10.59
N VAL A 122 -12.35 -6.90 -11.22
CA VAL A 122 -12.35 -6.16 -12.47
C VAL A 122 -12.28 -7.17 -13.61
N THR A 123 -13.43 -7.43 -14.23
CA THR A 123 -13.58 -8.52 -15.21
C THR A 123 -12.61 -8.39 -16.38
N ASP A 124 -12.05 -9.53 -16.78
CA ASP A 124 -11.26 -9.73 -18.01
C ASP A 124 -10.03 -8.81 -18.17
N THR A 125 -9.45 -8.31 -17.07
CA THR A 125 -8.23 -7.49 -17.14
C THR A 125 -7.29 -7.70 -15.96
N GLN A 126 -5.99 -7.67 -16.21
CA GLN A 126 -4.97 -7.60 -15.16
C GLN A 126 -4.84 -6.15 -14.71
N ILE A 127 -4.85 -5.87 -13.42
CA ILE A 127 -4.79 -4.49 -12.94
C ILE A 127 -3.35 -3.99 -13.03
N CYS A 128 -3.13 -2.87 -13.71
CA CYS A 128 -1.82 -2.21 -13.80
C CYS A 128 -1.71 -0.98 -12.90
N GLY A 129 -2.84 -0.42 -12.46
CA GLY A 129 -2.91 0.78 -11.65
C GLY A 129 -4.19 0.84 -10.84
N ALA A 130 -4.08 1.31 -9.61
CA ALA A 130 -5.21 1.55 -8.71
C ALA A 130 -4.88 2.76 -7.82
N ARG A 131 -5.82 3.69 -7.67
CA ARG A 131 -5.65 4.87 -6.81
C ARG A 131 -6.99 5.36 -6.27
N PHE A 132 -7.03 5.83 -5.03
CA PHE A 132 -8.17 6.59 -4.53
C PHE A 132 -8.31 7.93 -5.28
N CYS A 133 -9.55 8.34 -5.52
CA CYS A 133 -9.83 9.62 -6.18
C CYS A 133 -9.97 10.78 -5.18
N ASP A 134 -9.98 10.48 -3.88
CA ASP A 134 -10.19 11.46 -2.81
C ASP A 134 -9.48 11.05 -1.52
N PRO A 135 -9.14 12.02 -0.64
CA PRO A 135 -8.42 11.75 0.61
C PRO A 135 -9.14 10.83 1.61
N GLN A 136 -10.46 10.73 1.50
CA GLN A 136 -11.32 9.89 2.33
C GLN A 136 -11.42 8.45 1.80
N GLY A 137 -11.02 8.20 0.55
CA GLY A 137 -11.14 6.90 -0.10
C GLY A 137 -12.59 6.48 -0.38
N SER A 138 -13.46 7.45 -0.66
CA SER A 138 -14.87 7.21 -1.04
C SER A 138 -15.02 6.71 -2.47
N SER A 139 -14.06 6.98 -3.34
CA SER A 139 -14.01 6.42 -4.68
C SER A 139 -12.58 6.08 -5.09
N PHE A 140 -12.42 5.14 -6.02
CA PHE A 140 -11.14 4.75 -6.56
C PHE A 140 -11.23 4.50 -8.07
N ALA A 141 -10.10 4.63 -8.73
CA ALA A 141 -9.94 4.41 -10.16
C ALA A 141 -8.93 3.30 -10.41
N VAL A 142 -9.20 2.49 -11.44
CA VAL A 142 -8.40 1.34 -11.83
C VAL A 142 -8.06 1.43 -13.31
N THR A 143 -6.84 1.03 -13.66
CA THR A 143 -6.41 0.81 -15.04
C THR A 143 -6.04 -0.65 -15.25
N GLY A 144 -6.38 -1.18 -16.42
CA GLY A 144 -6.14 -2.57 -16.78
C GLY A 144 -5.09 -2.72 -17.89
N TYR A 145 -4.47 -3.89 -17.95
CA TYR A 145 -3.60 -4.30 -19.04
C TYR A 145 -4.40 -4.34 -20.34
N ASP A 146 -3.86 -3.76 -21.40
CA ASP A 146 -4.48 -3.58 -22.72
C ASP A 146 -5.81 -2.81 -22.75
N LEU A 147 -6.18 -2.12 -21.66
CA LEU A 147 -7.34 -1.21 -21.64
C LEU A 147 -6.90 0.23 -21.90
N ASN A 148 -7.69 0.94 -22.71
CA ASN A 148 -7.55 2.36 -22.99
C ASN A 148 -8.48 3.23 -22.11
N GLU A 149 -9.15 2.63 -21.14
CA GLU A 149 -10.13 3.27 -20.26
C GLU A 149 -9.68 3.26 -18.80
N ILE A 150 -10.21 4.20 -18.02
CA ILE A 150 -10.08 4.23 -16.56
C ILE A 150 -11.44 3.86 -15.96
N ILE A 151 -11.48 2.78 -15.19
CA ILE A 151 -12.71 2.32 -14.55
C ILE A 151 -12.76 2.94 -13.15
N ARG A 152 -13.83 3.68 -12.86
CA ARG A 152 -14.04 4.32 -11.55
C ARG A 152 -15.12 3.59 -10.77
N TYR A 153 -14.82 3.31 -9.51
CA TYR A 153 -15.72 2.72 -8.53
C TYR A 153 -16.02 3.75 -7.43
N VAL A 154 -17.27 3.78 -6.97
CA VAL A 154 -17.70 4.60 -5.84
C VAL A 154 -18.09 3.65 -4.72
N GLN A 155 -17.42 3.76 -3.59
CA GLN A 155 -17.78 3.04 -2.37
C GLN A 155 -18.80 3.88 -1.60
N LEU A 156 -20.02 3.36 -1.47
CA LEU A 156 -21.05 3.93 -0.61
C LEU A 156 -20.72 3.71 0.87
#